data_AF-A0A528N115-F1
#
_entry.id   AF-A0A528N115-F1
#
_cell.length_a   1.000
_cell.length_b   1.000
_cell.length_c   1.000
_cell.angle_alpha   90.00
_cell.angle_beta   90.00
_cell.angle_gamma   90.00
#
_symmetry.space_group_name_H-M   'P 1'
#
loop_
_entity.id
_entity.type
_entity.pdbx_description
1 polymer ?
#
loop_
_entity_poly.entity_id
_entity_poly.type
_entity_poly.pdbx_seq_one_letter_code
_entity_poly.pdbx_strand_id
1 'polypeptide(L)' 'LCRACRHPLTGPDLLSSKYAAGISCPHCYDARSDEDRARYAERQRQVELAEAQGRAPHIGR' A
#
# COMPACT_ATOMS: atom_id res chain seq x y z
N LEU A 1 -0.68 -5.49 -7.77
CA LEU A 1 -0.90 -4.05 -8.06
C LEU A 1 -0.47 -3.22 -6.86
N CYS A 2 0.21 -2.09 -7.07
CA CYS A 2 0.49 -1.13 -6.01
C CYS A 2 -0.81 -0.46 -5.55
N ARG A 3 -1.11 -0.51 -4.25
CA ARG A 3 -2.32 0.10 -3.68
C ARG A 3 -2.27 1.63 -3.62
N ALA A 4 -1.07 2.24 -3.72
CA ALA A 4 -0.89 3.69 -3.71
C ALA A 4 -1.15 4.32 -5.08
N CYS A 5 -0.55 3.79 -6.15
CA CYS A 5 -0.61 4.38 -7.49
C CYS A 5 -1.38 3.57 -8.53
N ARG A 6 -1.90 2.38 -8.16
CA ARG A 6 -2.56 1.43 -9.07
C ARG A 6 -1.69 0.96 -10.24
N HIS A 7 -0.36 1.03 -10.13
CA HIS A 7 0.54 0.44 -11.10
C HIS A 7 0.65 -1.08 -10.90
N PRO A 8 0.64 -1.92 -11.95
CA PRO A 8 0.93 -3.34 -11.82
C PRO A 8 2.36 -3.54 -11.29
N LEU A 9 2.54 -4.53 -10.41
CA LEU A 9 3.85 -4.83 -9.83
C LEU A 9 4.29 -6.20 -10.28
N THR A 10 5.56 -6.31 -10.65
CA THR A 10 6.26 -7.55 -10.97
C THR A 10 7.00 -8.08 -9.73
N GLY A 11 7.51 -9.31 -9.79
CA GLY A 11 8.31 -9.89 -8.70
C GLY A 11 9.52 -9.02 -8.29
N PRO A 12 10.35 -8.54 -9.24
CA PRO A 12 11.45 -7.62 -8.93
C PRO A 12 11.01 -6.32 -8.24
N ASP A 13 9.83 -5.78 -8.58
CA ASP A 13 9.35 -4.54 -7.96
C ASP A 13 9.08 -4.72 -6.47
N LEU A 14 8.64 -5.92 -6.06
CA LEU A 14 8.39 -6.25 -4.65
C LEU A 14 9.69 -6.39 -3.84
N LEU A 15 10.82 -6.62 -4.50
CA LEU A 15 12.14 -6.75 -3.87
C LEU A 15 12.90 -5.43 -3.79
N SER A 16 12.39 -4.37 -4.41
CA SER A 16 13.03 -3.06 -4.38
C SER A 16 12.97 -2.43 -2.99
N SER A 17 14.02 -1.71 -2.60
CA SER A 17 14.05 -0.90 -1.37
C SER A 17 12.99 0.21 -1.33
N LYS A 18 12.46 0.60 -2.49
CA LYS A 18 11.40 1.61 -2.63
C LYS A 18 9.99 1.01 -2.46
N TYR A 19 9.89 -0.31 -2.37
CA TYR A 19 8.62 -0.99 -2.17
C TYR A 19 8.26 -1.07 -0.70
N ALA A 20 7.07 -0.56 -0.38
CA ALA A 20 6.43 -0.73 0.90
C ALA A 20 4.96 -1.09 0.64
N ALA A 21 4.54 -2.28 1.08
CA ALA A 21 3.20 -2.79 0.83
C ALA A 21 2.15 -1.76 1.25
N GLY A 22 1.16 -1.51 0.39
CA GLY A 22 0.13 -0.51 0.66
C GLY A 22 0.54 0.96 0.49
N ILE A 23 1.84 1.26 0.56
CA ILE A 23 2.40 2.62 0.73
C ILE A 23 3.08 3.13 -0.54
N SER A 24 4.01 2.38 -1.10
CA SER A 24 4.81 2.84 -2.25
C SER A 24 5.32 1.67 -3.08
N CYS A 25 5.68 1.96 -4.32
CA CYS A 25 6.42 1.07 -5.20
C CYS A 25 7.53 1.84 -5.91
N PRO A 26 8.46 1.16 -6.61
CA PRO A 26 9.56 1.82 -7.32
C PRO A 26 9.10 2.89 -8.31
N HIS A 27 7.91 2.73 -8.88
CA HIS A 27 7.35 3.65 -9.86
C HIS A 27 6.69 4.90 -9.26
N CYS A 28 6.29 4.87 -7.99
CA CYS A 28 5.61 6.00 -7.36
C CYS A 28 6.32 6.58 -6.14
N TYR A 29 7.37 5.91 -5.65
CA TYR A 29 8.10 6.33 -4.46
C TYR A 29 8.54 7.80 -4.54
N ASP A 30 9.20 8.19 -5.64
CA ASP A 30 9.68 9.57 -5.81
C ASP A 30 8.56 10.55 -6.24
N ALA A 31 7.45 10.04 -6.78
CA ALA A 31 6.33 10.85 -7.27
C ALA A 31 5.31 11.20 -6.17
N ARG A 32 5.41 10.59 -4.99
CA ARG A 32 4.51 10.85 -3.86
C ARG A 32 5.23 11.70 -2.82
N SER A 33 4.49 12.57 -2.15
CA SER A 33 5.00 13.31 -1.00
C SER A 33 5.07 12.41 0.25
N ASP A 34 5.79 12.87 1.26
CA ASP A 34 5.80 12.19 2.57
C ASP A 34 4.42 12.15 3.22
N GLU A 35 3.63 13.21 3.03
CA GLU A 35 2.26 13.28 3.52
C GLU A 35 1.36 12.22 2.85
N ASP A 36 1.49 12.05 1.52
CA ASP A 36 0.81 10.99 0.79
C ASP A 36 1.20 9.60 1.33
N ARG A 37 2.50 9.36 1.53
CA ARG A 37 3.01 8.10 2.09
C ARG A 37 2.44 7.83 3.48
N ALA A 38 2.41 8.82 4.36
CA ALA A 38 1.87 8.69 5.71
C ALA A 38 0.38 8.29 5.69
N ARG A 39 -0.42 8.95 4.83
CA ARG A 39 -1.83 8.61 4.65
C ARG A 39 -2.03 7.19 4.11
N TYR A 40 -1.20 6.76 3.17
CA TYR A 40 -1.27 5.40 2.64
C TYR A 40 -0.85 4.35 3.66
N ALA A 41 0.15 4.65 4.50
CA ALA A 41 0.59 3.80 5.60
C ALA A 41 -0.51 3.61 6.63
N GLU A 42 -1.21 4.68 7.02
CA GLU A 42 -2.33 4.57 7.95
C GLU A 42 -3.47 3.73 7.37
N ARG A 43 -3.84 3.95 6.10
CA ARG A 43 -4.84 3.10 5.43
C ARG A 43 -4.40 1.63 5.41
N GLN A 44 -3.15 1.35 5.08
CA GLN A 44 -2.61 0.00 5.04
C GLN A 44 -2.65 -0.65 6.44
N ARG A 45 -2.29 0.10 7.48
CA ARG A 45 -2.39 -0.35 8.88
C ARG A 45 -3.82 -0.72 9.26
N GLN A 46 -4.82 0.09 8.88
CA GLN A 46 -6.23 -0.22 9.16
C GLN A 46 -6.69 -1.51 8.45
N VAL A 47 -6.19 -1.78 7.24
CA VAL A 47 -6.45 -3.03 6.52
C VAL A 47 -5.81 -4.21 7.26
N GLU A 48 -4.54 -4.12 7.63
CA GLU A 48 -3.83 -5.17 8.37
C GLU A 48 -4.46 -5.46 9.73
N LEU A 49 -4.92 -4.43 10.44
CA LEU A 49 -5.65 -4.58 11.70
C LEU A 49 -6.99 -5.30 11.50
N ALA A 50 -7.74 -4.98 10.45
CA ALA A 50 -9.01 -5.64 10.14
C ALA A 50 -8.78 -7.12 9.78
N GLU A 51 -7.78 -7.41 8.94
CA GLU A 51 -7.38 -8.77 8.57
C GLU A 51 -6.95 -9.58 9.80
N ALA A 52 -6.11 -9.01 10.67
CA ALA A 52 -5.65 -9.66 11.90
C ALA A 52 -6.78 -9.96 12.89
N GLN A 53 -7.82 -9.13 12.92
CA GLN A 53 -9.00 -9.34 13.77
C GLN A 53 -10.01 -10.33 13.18
N GLY A 54 -9.73 -10.92 12.00
CA GLY A 54 -10.67 -11.79 11.29
C GLY A 54 -11.94 -11.06 10.84
N ARG A 55 -11.93 -9.72 10.88
CA ARG A 55 -13.03 -8.88 10.43
C ARG A 55 -12.88 -8.75 8.92
N ALA A 56 -13.64 -9.55 8.18
CA ALA A 56 -13.72 -9.42 6.73
C ALA A 56 -13.97 -7.94 6.38
N PRO A 57 -13.26 -7.36 5.38
CA PRO A 57 -13.38 -5.94 5.08
C PRO A 57 -14.85 -5.55 4.88
N HIS A 58 -15.38 -4.71 5.77
CA HIS A 58 -16.77 -4.24 5.73
C HIS A 58 -16.96 -3.12 4.69
N ILE A 59 -16.29 -3.18 3.53
CA ILE A 59 -16.44 -2.17 2.49
C ILE A 59 -17.52 -2.64 1.49
N GLY A 60 -18.72 -2.06 1.63
CA GLY A 60 -19.73 -1.98 0.57
C GLY A 60 -20.75 -3.12 0.50
N ARG A 61 -21.94 -2.89 1.08
CA ARG A 61 -23.20 -3.14 0.37
C ARG A 61 -23.69 -1.82 -0.20
#